data_AF-A0A383AFD6-F1
#
_entry.id   AF-A0A383AFD6-F1
#
_cell.length_a   1.000
_cell.length_b   1.000
_cell.length_c   1.000
_cell.angle_alpha   90.00
_cell.angle_beta   90.00
_cell.angle_gamma   90.00
#
_symmetry.space_group_name_H-M   'P 1'
#
loop_
_entity.id
_entity.type
_entity.pdbx_description
1 polymer ?
#
loop_
_entity_poly.entity_id
_entity_poly.type
_entity_poly.pdbx_seq_one_letter_code
_entity_poly.pdbx_strand_id
1 'polypeptide(L)'
;MTDSIHPIYTNNNYLSSLAKSKIHYSIISNPVDIENIHSNGNPQIYLIDSKKLDSNTILEAIEKCSHRNIPALLLMWEIRADLSHMKFDDFIVIPSNNFQLLTRVKKLIAYKGTVSDPNSIHVRGLTINKSNYEVTVHNRRISLRFKEYEMLVLMASNIGKVYSRE
;
A
#
# COMPACT_ATOMS: atom_id res chain seq x y z
N MET A 1 0.92 27.87 -10.71
CA MET A 1 1.26 27.01 -9.54
C MET A 1 0.41 25.74 -9.51
N THR A 2 0.13 25.16 -10.70
CA THR A 2 -0.62 23.91 -10.89
C THR A 2 0.04 23.02 -11.96
N ASP A 3 1.23 23.41 -12.45
CA ASP A 3 1.89 22.85 -13.64
C ASP A 3 2.63 21.53 -13.41
N SER A 4 2.58 20.99 -12.19
CA SER A 4 3.29 19.76 -11.84
C SER A 4 2.49 18.49 -12.15
N ILE A 5 1.17 18.52 -11.94
CA ILE A 5 0.29 17.34 -12.02
C ILE A 5 -0.20 17.14 -13.45
N HIS A 6 -0.13 15.91 -13.95
CA HIS A 6 -0.54 15.61 -15.32
C HIS A 6 -2.04 15.89 -15.55
N PRO A 7 -2.45 16.53 -16.67
CA PRO A 7 -3.85 16.90 -16.94
C PRO A 7 -4.85 15.74 -16.92
N ILE A 8 -4.37 14.50 -17.11
CA ILE A 8 -5.23 13.31 -17.03
C ILE A 8 -5.91 13.17 -15.66
N TYR A 9 -5.26 13.63 -14.59
CA TYR A 9 -5.79 13.55 -13.23
C TYR A 9 -6.80 14.65 -12.93
N THR A 10 -6.67 15.82 -13.57
CA THR A 10 -7.51 17.00 -13.30
C THR A 10 -8.65 17.15 -14.30
N ASN A 11 -8.40 16.89 -15.59
CA ASN A 11 -9.32 17.24 -16.68
C ASN A 11 -10.14 16.05 -17.18
N ASN A 12 -9.63 14.82 -17.08
CA ASN A 12 -10.28 13.61 -17.63
C ASN A 12 -11.12 12.82 -16.61
N ASN A 13 -11.38 13.38 -15.43
CA ASN A 13 -12.16 12.71 -14.38
C ASN A 13 -11.60 11.32 -13.99
N TYR A 14 -10.31 11.06 -14.27
CA TYR A 14 -9.68 9.74 -14.11
C TYR A 14 -9.68 9.29 -12.64
N LEU A 15 -9.45 10.23 -11.72
CA LEU A 15 -9.47 9.99 -10.28
C LEU A 15 -10.87 10.14 -9.66
N SER A 16 -11.90 10.35 -10.47
CA SER A 16 -13.26 10.60 -9.98
C SER A 16 -13.88 9.46 -9.20
N SER A 17 -13.49 8.22 -9.52
CA SER A 17 -13.92 7.04 -8.78
C SER A 17 -13.38 7.06 -7.33
N LEU A 18 -12.19 7.61 -7.11
CA LEU A 18 -11.59 7.79 -5.79
C LEU A 18 -12.34 8.87 -5.02
N ALA A 19 -12.59 10.02 -5.66
CA ALA A 19 -13.34 11.13 -5.05
C ALA A 19 -14.78 10.72 -4.68
N LYS A 20 -15.50 10.05 -5.58
CA LYS A 20 -16.86 9.50 -5.31
C LYS A 20 -16.87 8.49 -4.17
N SER A 21 -15.77 7.75 -4.00
CA SER A 21 -15.60 6.79 -2.90
C SER A 21 -15.10 7.43 -1.61
N LYS A 22 -14.97 8.78 -1.55
CA LYS A 22 -14.44 9.53 -0.40
C LYS A 22 -13.04 9.09 0.04
N ILE A 23 -12.22 8.63 -0.91
CA ILE A 23 -10.84 8.22 -0.64
C ILE A 23 -9.96 9.47 -0.65
N HIS A 24 -9.27 9.72 0.46
CA HIS A 24 -8.30 10.80 0.56
C HIS A 24 -6.96 10.34 0.00
N TYR A 25 -6.45 11.00 -1.03
CA TYR A 25 -5.18 10.66 -1.68
C TYR A 25 -4.32 11.90 -1.91
N SER A 26 -3.01 11.69 -2.01
CA SER A 26 -2.04 12.70 -2.46
C SER A 26 -1.26 12.18 -3.65
N ILE A 27 -0.97 13.05 -4.62
CA ILE A 27 -0.18 12.69 -5.81
C ILE A 27 1.26 13.17 -5.61
N ILE A 28 2.22 12.29 -5.90
CA ILE A 28 3.64 12.61 -5.97
C ILE A 28 4.02 12.58 -7.45
N SER A 29 4.34 13.75 -7.99
CA SER A 29 4.60 13.98 -9.42
C SER A 29 5.93 14.69 -9.68
N ASN A 30 6.53 15.24 -8.64
CA ASN A 30 7.82 15.93 -8.67
C ASN A 30 8.56 15.73 -7.32
N PRO A 31 9.88 16.00 -7.25
CA PRO A 31 10.65 15.83 -6.01
C PRO A 31 10.16 16.68 -4.83
N VAL A 32 9.61 17.88 -5.07
CA VAL A 32 9.09 18.75 -4.00
C VAL A 32 7.87 18.12 -3.31
N ASP A 33 7.06 17.33 -4.03
CA ASP A 33 5.94 16.60 -3.45
C ASP A 33 6.41 15.59 -2.38
N ILE A 34 7.63 15.07 -2.51
CA ILE A 34 8.22 14.08 -1.60
C ILE A 34 8.60 14.72 -0.26
N GLU A 35 9.13 15.94 -0.29
CA GLU A 35 9.42 16.72 0.93
C GLU A 35 8.13 17.02 1.70
N ASN A 36 7.02 17.19 0.98
CA ASN A 36 5.71 17.46 1.54
C ASN A 36 4.95 16.23 2.06
N ILE A 37 5.53 15.03 1.99
CA ILE A 37 4.92 13.81 2.58
C ILE A 37 4.68 13.97 4.09
N HIS A 38 5.42 14.87 4.75
CA HIS A 38 5.24 15.23 6.16
C HIS A 38 4.34 16.45 6.41
N SER A 39 4.03 17.21 5.36
CA SER A 39 3.23 18.45 5.41
C SER A 39 1.72 18.13 5.43
N ASN A 40 0.93 19.04 6.00
CA ASN A 40 -0.50 18.91 6.28
C ASN A 40 -1.30 18.11 5.22
N GLY A 41 -1.82 16.96 5.67
CA GLY A 41 -2.63 16.05 4.88
C GLY A 41 -2.41 14.62 5.40
N ASN A 42 -3.47 13.96 5.88
CA ASN A 42 -3.42 12.54 6.22
C ASN A 42 -4.10 11.75 5.09
N PRO A 43 -3.42 11.56 3.93
CA PRO A 43 -3.97 10.74 2.87
C PRO A 43 -4.04 9.28 3.34
N GLN A 44 -5.01 8.55 2.81
CA GLN A 44 -5.10 7.10 2.98
C GLN A 44 -4.17 6.36 2.01
N ILE A 45 -3.72 7.02 0.94
CA ILE A 45 -2.84 6.45 -0.09
C ILE A 45 -2.06 7.56 -0.81
N TYR A 46 -0.81 7.27 -1.18
CA TYR A 46 -0.05 8.09 -2.13
C TYR A 46 -0.11 7.49 -3.53
N LEU A 47 -0.31 8.35 -4.54
CA LEU A 47 -0.26 7.99 -5.95
C LEU A 47 1.03 8.55 -6.54
N ILE A 48 1.99 7.70 -6.90
CA ILE A 48 3.30 8.12 -7.42
C ILE A 48 3.25 8.14 -8.93
N ASP A 49 3.26 9.31 -9.58
CA ASP A 49 3.34 9.42 -11.03
C ASP A 49 4.79 9.30 -11.52
N SER A 50 5.10 8.19 -12.16
CA SER A 50 6.44 7.90 -12.69
C SER A 50 6.88 8.78 -13.87
N LYS A 51 5.99 9.57 -14.50
CA LYS A 51 6.28 10.27 -15.77
C LYS A 51 7.51 11.18 -15.73
N LYS A 52 7.66 11.92 -14.62
CA LYS A 52 8.69 12.94 -14.44
C LYS A 52 9.70 12.56 -13.36
N LEU A 53 9.60 11.35 -12.81
CA LEU A 53 10.43 10.90 -11.70
C LEU A 53 11.43 9.86 -12.18
N ASP A 54 12.70 10.07 -11.86
CA ASP A 54 13.71 9.04 -12.01
C ASP A 54 13.55 7.94 -10.95
N SER A 55 14.32 6.87 -11.12
CA SER A 55 14.24 5.68 -10.27
C SER A 55 14.63 5.92 -8.81
N ASN A 56 15.62 6.78 -8.55
CA ASN A 56 16.03 7.09 -7.18
C ASN A 56 14.95 7.92 -6.48
N THR A 57 14.37 8.87 -7.19
CA THR A 57 13.28 9.70 -6.68
C THR A 57 12.02 8.86 -6.38
N ILE A 58 11.69 7.89 -7.23
CA ILE A 58 10.58 6.95 -6.96
C ILE A 58 10.88 6.08 -5.74
N LEU A 59 12.11 5.57 -5.61
CA LEU A 59 12.52 4.77 -4.46
C LEU A 59 12.41 5.56 -3.16
N GLU A 60 12.90 6.80 -3.15
CA GLU A 60 12.78 7.70 -1.99
C GLU A 60 11.32 7.94 -1.59
N ALA A 61 10.44 8.18 -2.57
CA ALA A 61 9.02 8.35 -2.33
C ALA A 61 8.39 7.11 -1.68
N ILE A 62 8.68 5.91 -2.20
CA ILE A 62 8.20 4.64 -1.65
C ILE A 62 8.67 4.46 -0.21
N GLU A 63 9.95 4.70 0.06
CA GLU A 63 10.52 4.58 1.41
C GLU A 63 9.85 5.54 2.38
N LYS A 64 9.64 6.80 2.01
CA LYS A 64 8.95 7.79 2.85
C LYS A 64 7.49 7.43 3.12
N CYS A 65 6.76 6.95 2.11
CA CYS A 65 5.40 6.45 2.29
C CYS A 65 5.35 5.27 3.28
N SER A 66 6.30 4.33 3.14
CA SER A 66 6.43 3.17 4.03
C SER A 66 6.69 3.58 5.48
N HIS A 67 7.58 4.57 5.73
CA HIS A 67 7.84 5.09 7.08
C HIS A 67 6.60 5.72 7.73
N ARG A 68 5.69 6.31 6.94
CA ARG A 68 4.40 6.81 7.44
C ARG A 68 3.34 5.73 7.62
N ASN A 69 3.65 4.48 7.25
CA ASN A 69 2.72 3.37 7.18
C ASN A 69 1.48 3.64 6.29
N ILE A 70 1.63 4.49 5.27
CA ILE A 70 0.59 4.78 4.28
C ILE A 70 0.98 4.08 2.97
N PRO A 71 0.07 3.32 2.33
CA PRO A 71 0.38 2.61 1.08
C PRO A 71 0.69 3.58 -0.06
N ALA A 72 1.48 3.10 -1.02
CA ALA A 72 1.75 3.81 -2.27
C ALA A 72 1.34 2.96 -3.48
N LEU A 73 0.64 3.59 -4.44
CA LEU A 73 0.36 3.00 -5.75
C LEU A 73 1.20 3.71 -6.81
N LEU A 74 2.02 2.96 -7.53
CA LEU A 74 2.83 3.50 -8.62
C LEU A 74 2.00 3.61 -9.90
N LEU A 75 1.90 4.81 -10.46
CA LEU A 75 1.26 5.11 -11.74
C LEU A 75 2.32 5.11 -12.84
N MET A 76 2.26 4.12 -13.72
CA MET A 76 3.23 3.92 -14.80
C MET A 76 2.66 4.37 -16.15
N TRP A 77 3.33 5.29 -16.84
CA TRP A 77 2.95 5.62 -18.23
C TRP A 77 3.42 4.57 -19.23
N GLU A 78 4.51 3.89 -18.89
CA GLU A 78 5.12 2.82 -19.66
C GLU A 78 5.77 1.81 -18.71
N ILE A 79 5.96 0.58 -19.17
CA ILE A 79 6.62 -0.45 -18.37
C ILE A 79 8.11 -0.11 -18.28
N ARG A 80 8.60 0.01 -17.04
CA ARG A 80 9.95 0.45 -16.72
C ARG A 80 10.74 -0.67 -16.05
N ALA A 81 11.70 -1.25 -16.78
CA ALA A 81 12.49 -2.39 -16.31
C ALA A 81 13.42 -2.04 -15.13
N ASP A 82 13.85 -0.78 -15.04
CA ASP A 82 14.71 -0.27 -13.97
C ASP A 82 14.03 -0.23 -12.60
N LEU A 83 12.70 -0.31 -12.56
CA LEU A 83 11.93 -0.39 -11.30
C LEU A 83 11.73 -1.83 -10.81
N SER A 84 12.14 -2.85 -11.58
CA SER A 84 11.85 -4.26 -11.29
C SER A 84 12.44 -4.78 -9.97
N HIS A 85 13.53 -4.17 -9.49
CA HIS A 85 14.18 -4.55 -8.23
C HIS A 85 13.62 -3.82 -7.01
N MET A 86 12.73 -2.84 -7.21
CA MET A 86 12.16 -2.04 -6.13
C MET A 86 11.01 -2.77 -5.44
N LYS A 87 10.87 -2.55 -4.13
CA LYS A 87 9.77 -3.09 -3.33
C LYS A 87 8.66 -2.04 -3.18
N PHE A 88 7.77 -1.97 -4.15
CA PHE A 88 6.53 -1.19 -4.06
C PHE A 88 5.32 -2.11 -3.78
N ASP A 89 4.27 -1.55 -3.18
CA ASP A 89 3.08 -2.34 -2.79
C ASP A 89 2.29 -2.83 -4.01
N ASP A 90 2.09 -1.96 -5.00
CA ASP A 90 1.45 -2.29 -6.28
C ASP A 90 1.73 -1.20 -7.34
N PHE A 91 1.42 -1.50 -8.61
CA PHE A 91 1.49 -0.55 -9.72
C PHE A 91 0.30 -0.66 -10.68
N ILE A 92 0.06 0.39 -11.46
CA ILE A 92 -0.92 0.39 -12.54
C ILE A 92 -0.37 1.15 -13.74
N VAL A 93 -0.47 0.55 -14.92
CA VAL A 93 -0.14 1.22 -16.19
C VAL A 93 -1.32 2.11 -16.59
N ILE A 94 -1.06 3.37 -16.90
CA ILE A 94 -2.06 4.39 -17.23
C ILE A 94 -1.92 4.85 -18.69
N PRO A 95 -3.02 5.23 -19.37
CA PRO A 95 -4.40 5.26 -18.87
C PRO A 95 -4.99 3.86 -18.67
N SER A 96 -5.67 3.66 -17.54
CA SER A 96 -6.40 2.42 -17.24
C SER A 96 -7.91 2.68 -17.12
N ASN A 97 -8.70 1.63 -16.89
CA ASN A 97 -10.08 1.82 -16.47
C ASN A 97 -10.13 2.28 -14.99
N ASN A 98 -10.94 3.31 -14.69
CA ASN A 98 -11.22 3.81 -13.34
C ASN A 98 -11.57 2.70 -12.30
N PHE A 99 -12.18 1.59 -12.73
CA PHE A 99 -12.46 0.44 -11.88
C PHE A 99 -11.20 -0.31 -11.44
N GLN A 100 -10.22 -0.47 -12.33
CA GLN A 100 -8.95 -1.12 -12.00
C GLN A 100 -8.17 -0.28 -10.98
N LEU A 101 -8.10 1.03 -11.22
CA LEU A 101 -7.51 1.99 -10.27
C LEU A 101 -8.19 1.89 -8.91
N LEU A 102 -9.52 2.03 -8.86
CA LEU A 102 -10.29 2.01 -7.61
C LEU A 102 -10.08 0.69 -6.84
N THR A 103 -10.07 -0.43 -7.54
CA THR A 103 -9.92 -1.76 -6.92
C THR A 103 -8.53 -1.91 -6.28
N ARG A 104 -7.46 -1.52 -6.98
CA ARG A 104 -6.09 -1.56 -6.44
C ARG A 104 -5.94 -0.62 -5.25
N VAL A 105 -6.45 0.61 -5.36
CA VAL A 105 -6.43 1.59 -4.25
C VAL A 105 -7.14 1.04 -3.01
N LYS A 106 -8.37 0.52 -3.16
CA LYS A 106 -9.12 -0.07 -2.02
C LYS A 106 -8.38 -1.25 -1.39
N LYS A 107 -7.80 -2.12 -2.21
CA LYS A 107 -7.00 -3.27 -1.73
C LYS A 107 -5.79 -2.81 -0.91
N LEU A 108 -5.07 -1.80 -1.38
CA LEU A 108 -3.90 -1.26 -0.69
C LEU A 108 -4.25 -0.59 0.64
N ILE A 109 -5.29 0.25 0.66
CA ILE A 109 -5.78 0.90 1.89
C ILE A 109 -6.24 -0.16 2.90
N ALA A 110 -7.02 -1.14 2.45
CA ALA A 110 -7.47 -2.23 3.31
C ALA A 110 -6.29 -3.00 3.88
N TYR A 111 -5.32 -3.40 3.04
CA TYR A 111 -4.14 -4.15 3.49
C TYR A 111 -3.34 -3.39 4.56
N LYS A 112 -3.02 -2.11 4.33
CA LYS A 112 -2.22 -1.31 5.28
C LYS A 112 -2.98 -0.92 6.54
N GLY A 113 -4.27 -0.59 6.45
CA GLY A 113 -5.11 -0.33 7.64
C GLY A 113 -5.19 -1.55 8.56
N THR A 114 -5.10 -2.73 7.97
CA THR A 114 -5.07 -4.01 8.65
C THR A 114 -3.67 -4.27 9.24
N VAL A 115 -2.58 -3.98 8.53
CA VAL A 115 -1.18 -4.11 9.05
C VAL A 115 -0.83 -3.09 10.15
N SER A 116 -1.55 -1.96 10.26
CA SER A 116 -1.27 -0.92 11.25
C SER A 116 -1.74 -1.23 12.67
N ASP A 117 -2.60 -2.24 12.88
CA ASP A 117 -3.01 -2.63 14.22
C ASP A 117 -1.90 -3.52 14.83
N PRO A 118 -1.19 -3.07 15.89
CA PRO A 118 -0.18 -3.90 16.56
C PRO A 118 -0.78 -5.18 17.15
N ASN A 119 -2.10 -5.22 17.34
CA ASN A 119 -2.84 -6.42 17.72
C ASN A 119 -3.29 -7.26 16.52
N SER A 120 -2.76 -7.02 15.32
CA SER A 120 -3.08 -7.83 14.15
C SER A 120 -1.82 -8.29 13.40
N ILE A 121 -1.90 -9.44 12.74
CA ILE A 121 -0.84 -9.94 11.86
C ILE A 121 -1.48 -10.37 10.55
N HIS A 122 -0.93 -9.89 9.43
CA HIS A 122 -1.40 -10.22 8.08
C HIS A 122 -0.27 -10.81 7.24
N VAL A 123 -0.43 -12.06 6.80
CA VAL A 123 0.58 -12.80 6.01
C VAL A 123 -0.10 -13.64 4.93
N ARG A 124 -0.02 -13.23 3.66
CA ARG A 124 -0.46 -14.04 2.50
C ARG A 124 -1.81 -14.75 2.70
N GLY A 125 -2.85 -13.98 3.06
CA GLY A 125 -4.20 -14.51 3.29
C GLY A 125 -4.46 -15.01 4.71
N LEU A 126 -3.44 -15.15 5.56
CA LEU A 126 -3.58 -15.30 7.01
C LEU A 126 -3.84 -13.93 7.65
N THR A 127 -4.83 -13.88 8.52
CA THR A 127 -5.10 -12.76 9.42
C THR A 127 -5.21 -13.28 10.84
N ILE A 128 -4.44 -12.71 11.77
CA ILE A 128 -4.53 -13.00 13.19
C ILE A 128 -4.92 -11.71 13.91
N ASN A 129 -5.92 -11.77 14.78
CA ASN A 129 -6.26 -10.71 15.71
C ASN A 129 -5.90 -11.16 17.14
N LYS A 130 -4.88 -10.51 17.71
CA LYS A 130 -4.33 -10.77 19.03
C LYS A 130 -5.23 -10.31 20.17
N SER A 131 -6.08 -9.32 19.93
CA SER A 131 -7.00 -8.79 20.94
C SER A 131 -8.09 -9.80 21.29
N ASN A 132 -8.57 -10.55 20.30
CA ASN A 132 -9.68 -11.49 20.46
C ASN A 132 -9.33 -12.96 20.13
N TYR A 133 -8.05 -13.25 19.90
CA TYR A 133 -7.54 -14.59 19.57
C TYR A 133 -8.18 -15.20 18.31
N GLU A 134 -8.62 -14.37 17.36
CA GLU A 134 -9.25 -14.83 16.13
C GLU A 134 -8.23 -15.02 15.01
N VAL A 135 -8.35 -16.13 14.29
CA VAL A 135 -7.52 -16.41 13.12
C VAL A 135 -8.39 -16.71 11.91
N THR A 136 -8.08 -16.10 10.77
CA THR A 136 -8.72 -16.40 9.49
C THR A 136 -7.68 -16.69 8.42
N VAL A 137 -8.01 -17.60 7.50
CA VAL A 137 -7.24 -17.90 6.29
C VAL A 137 -8.15 -17.71 5.09
N HIS A 138 -7.78 -16.79 4.19
CA HIS A 138 -8.62 -16.38 3.06
C HIS A 138 -10.05 -16.03 3.50
N ASN A 139 -10.16 -15.22 4.56
CA ASN A 139 -11.42 -14.78 5.18
C ASN A 139 -12.31 -15.90 5.73
N ARG A 140 -11.79 -17.12 5.88
CA ARG A 140 -12.47 -18.21 6.59
C ARG A 140 -11.88 -18.35 7.97
N ARG A 141 -12.72 -18.25 9.01
CA ARG A 141 -12.30 -18.42 10.40
C ARG A 141 -11.85 -19.86 10.63
N ILE A 142 -10.71 -20.02 11.28
CA ILE A 142 -10.20 -21.32 11.72
C ILE A 142 -10.20 -21.38 13.24
N SER A 143 -10.53 -22.54 13.80
CA SER A 143 -10.43 -22.78 15.23
C SER A 143 -9.08 -23.43 15.52
N LEU A 144 -8.36 -22.87 16.50
CA LEU A 144 -7.07 -23.36 16.95
C LEU A 144 -7.13 -23.58 18.47
N ARG A 145 -6.42 -24.59 18.96
CA ARG A 145 -6.14 -24.71 20.39
C ARG A 145 -5.16 -23.61 20.80
N PHE A 146 -5.14 -23.30 22.09
CA PHE A 146 -4.31 -22.21 22.63
C PHE A 146 -2.83 -22.32 22.21
N LYS A 147 -2.22 -23.50 22.33
CA LYS A 147 -0.81 -23.72 21.94
C LYS A 147 -0.56 -23.61 20.44
N GLU A 148 -1.52 -24.02 19.60
CA GLU A 148 -1.42 -23.88 18.15
C GLU A 148 -1.49 -22.41 17.74
N TYR A 149 -2.38 -21.64 18.38
CA TYR A 149 -2.46 -20.20 18.23
C TYR A 149 -1.17 -19.50 18.65
N GLU A 150 -0.64 -19.79 19.85
CA GLU A 150 0.62 -19.19 20.33
C GLU A 150 1.77 -19.46 19.37
N MET A 151 1.89 -20.70 18.89
CA MET A 151 2.93 -21.09 17.95
C MET A 151 2.78 -20.37 16.60
N LEU A 152 1.55 -20.24 16.11
CA LEU A 152 1.26 -19.51 14.88
C LEU A 152 1.58 -18.01 15.02
N VAL A 153 1.22 -17.38 16.14
CA VAL A 153 1.55 -15.98 16.44
C VAL A 153 3.06 -15.77 16.45
N LEU A 154 3.80 -16.65 17.12
CA LEU A 154 5.26 -16.60 17.19
C LEU A 154 5.89 -16.64 15.79
N MET A 155 5.47 -17.60 14.97
CA MET A 155 5.96 -17.76 13.60
C MET A 155 5.56 -16.60 12.69
N ALA A 156 4.30 -16.18 12.74
CA ALA A 156 3.77 -15.12 11.89
C ALA A 156 4.32 -13.73 12.25
N SER A 157 4.74 -13.53 13.50
CA SER A 157 5.42 -12.30 13.93
C SER A 157 6.89 -12.23 13.52
N ASN A 158 7.51 -13.36 13.16
CA ASN A 158 8.95 -13.48 12.87
C ASN A 158 9.17 -14.21 11.53
N ILE A 159 8.60 -13.67 10.45
CA ILE A 159 8.64 -14.27 9.12
C ILE A 159 10.10 -14.51 8.67
N GLY A 160 10.38 -15.73 8.22
CA GLY A 160 11.71 -16.13 7.74
C GLY A 160 12.66 -16.62 8.84
N LYS A 161 12.27 -16.56 10.11
CA LYS A 161 13.04 -17.14 11.21
C LYS A 161 12.74 -18.63 11.36
N VAL A 162 13.78 -19.45 11.38
CA VAL A 162 13.70 -20.88 11.68
C VAL A 162 13.79 -21.08 13.19
N TYR A 163 12.90 -21.91 13.74
CA TYR A 163 12.89 -22.29 15.14
C TYR A 163 13.23 -23.78 15.28
N SER A 164 14.12 -24.10 16.21
CA SER A 164 14.38 -25.48 16.66
C SER A 164 13.26 -25.97 17.57
N ARG A 165 13.13 -27.30 17.72
CA ARG A 165 12.13 -27.93 18.62
C ARG A 165 12.63 -28.08 20.07
N GLU A 166 13.83 -27.57 20.34
CA GLU A 166 14.52 -27.62 21.64
C GLU A 166 14.22 -26.38 22.47
#